data_AF-A0A841BUY8-F1
#
_entry.id   AF-A0A841BUY8-F1
#
_cell.length_a   1.000
_cell.length_b   1.000
_cell.length_c   1.000
_cell.angle_alpha   90.00
_cell.angle_beta   90.00
_cell.angle_gamma   90.00
#
_symmetry.space_group_name_H-M   'P 1'
#
loop_
_entity.id
_entity.type
_entity.pdbx_description
1 polymer ?
#
loop_
_entity_poly.entity_id
_entity_poly.type
_entity_poly.pdbx_seq_one_letter_code
_entity_poly.pdbx_strand_id
1 'polypeptide(L)'
;MFYENVMFGIDAVLVGIMLALTVWAIIHCVAQRPDAFTAIGTLPKGGWLGLLIVGVPIMIIFGVAGGISVIPLGLIFTGCTLFYLLDVRAGIKELLEGRW
;
A
#
# COMPACT_ATOMS: atom_id res chain seq x y z
N MET A 1 7.00 6.54 29.46
CA MET A 1 5.75 5.97 29.98
C MET A 1 4.49 6.55 29.32
N PHE A 2 3.91 7.70 29.74
CA PHE A 2 2.63 8.17 29.14
C PHE A 2 2.75 8.50 27.64
N TYR A 3 3.76 9.29 27.25
CA TYR A 3 4.02 9.65 25.85
C TYR A 3 4.20 8.42 24.94
N GLU A 4 5.01 7.44 25.38
CA GLU A 4 5.28 6.22 24.62
C GLU A 4 4.02 5.37 24.42
N ASN A 5 3.16 5.27 25.43
CA ASN A 5 1.89 4.53 25.32
C ASN A 5 0.93 5.20 24.33
N VAL A 6 0.87 6.54 24.33
CA VAL A 6 0.04 7.30 23.39
C VAL A 6 0.58 7.16 21.96
N MET A 7 1.89 7.32 21.77
CA MET A 7 2.54 7.15 20.46
C MET A 7 2.33 5.73 19.93
N PHE A 8 2.53 4.70 20.77
CA PHE A 8 2.30 3.31 20.39
C PHE A 8 0.84 3.05 20.00
N GLY A 9 -0.13 3.62 20.73
CA GLY A 9 -1.54 3.51 20.39
C GLY A 9 -1.87 4.14 19.03
N ILE A 10 -1.32 5.33 18.76
CA ILE A 10 -1.50 6.02 17.47
C ILE A 10 -0.86 5.21 16.34
N ASP A 11 0.39 4.77 16.51
CA ASP A 11 1.10 3.98 15.51
C ASP A 11 0.38 2.67 15.21
N ALA A 12 -0.11 1.96 16.24
CA ALA A 12 -0.87 0.72 16.05
C ALA A 12 -2.17 0.94 15.25
N VAL A 13 -2.90 2.02 15.52
CA VAL A 13 -4.11 2.37 14.77
C VAL A 13 -3.78 2.71 13.32
N LEU A 14 -2.75 3.53 13.09
CA LEU A 14 -2.32 3.91 11.74
C LEU A 14 -1.86 2.70 10.92
N VAL A 15 -1.04 1.82 11.51
CA VAL A 15 -0.60 0.57 10.86
C VAL A 15 -1.79 -0.32 10.55
N GLY A 16 -2.76 -0.44 11.47
CA GLY A 16 -3.97 -1.22 11.25
C GLY A 16 -4.78 -0.74 10.04
N ILE A 17 -4.99 0.57 9.94
CA ILE A 17 -5.66 1.18 8.78
C ILE A 17 -4.88 0.93 7.49
N MET A 18 -3.56 1.12 7.52
CA MET A 18 -2.72 0.94 6.34
C MET A 18 -2.66 -0.51 5.89
N LEU A 19 -2.63 -1.47 6.81
CA LEU A 19 -2.71 -2.89 6.48
C LEU A 19 -4.04 -3.23 5.80
N ALA A 20 -5.16 -2.68 6.28
CA ALA A 20 -6.46 -2.88 5.63
C ALA A 20 -6.46 -2.34 4.19
N LEU A 21 -5.86 -1.16 3.96
CA LEU A 21 -5.70 -0.58 2.63
C LEU A 21 -4.77 -1.42 1.74
N THR A 22 -3.67 -1.94 2.27
CA THR A 22 -2.74 -2.82 1.55
C THR A 22 -3.43 -4.11 1.12
N VAL A 23 -4.21 -4.73 2.01
CA VAL A 23 -4.99 -5.93 1.68
C VAL A 23 -6.02 -5.63 0.60
N TRP A 24 -6.72 -4.51 0.70
CA TRP A 24 -7.66 -4.07 -0.34
C TRP A 24 -6.95 -3.86 -1.70
N ALA A 25 -5.78 -3.23 -1.69
CA ALA A 25 -4.95 -3.04 -2.88
C ALA A 25 -4.51 -4.38 -3.50
N ILE A 26 -4.13 -5.37 -2.69
CA ILE A 26 -3.79 -6.71 -3.15
C ILE A 26 -4.99 -7.38 -3.81
N ILE A 27 -6.17 -7.35 -3.18
CA ILE A 27 -7.40 -7.92 -3.74
C ILE A 27 -7.71 -7.27 -5.10
N HIS A 28 -7.63 -5.94 -5.18
CA HIS A 28 -7.83 -5.22 -6.43
C HIS A 28 -6.79 -5.61 -7.49
N CYS A 29 -5.51 -5.67 -7.12
CA CYS A 29 -4.42 -6.04 -8.03
C CYS A 29 -4.57 -7.47 -8.58
N VAL A 30 -5.02 -8.41 -7.75
CA VAL A 30 -5.29 -9.79 -8.16
C VAL A 30 -6.49 -9.84 -9.10
N ALA A 31 -7.57 -9.13 -8.78
CA ALA A 31 -8.82 -9.11 -9.55
C ALA A 31 -8.67 -8.46 -10.93
N GLN A 32 -7.77 -7.49 -11.09
CA GLN A 32 -7.58 -6.80 -12.37
C GLN A 32 -6.84 -7.65 -13.41
N ARG A 33 -7.23 -7.52 -14.68
CA ARG A 33 -6.59 -8.21 -15.81
C ARG A 33 -5.17 -7.69 -16.02
N PRO A 34 -4.19 -8.57 -16.35
CA PRO A 34 -2.80 -8.16 -16.54
C PRO A 34 -2.62 -7.16 -17.69
N ASP A 35 -3.46 -7.24 -18.72
CA ASP A 35 -3.40 -6.37 -19.90
C ASP A 35 -3.60 -4.89 -19.56
N ALA A 36 -4.38 -4.59 -18.52
CA ALA A 36 -4.61 -3.21 -18.07
C ALA A 36 -3.34 -2.57 -17.52
N PHE A 37 -2.46 -3.35 -16.87
CA PHE A 37 -1.20 -2.82 -16.34
C PHE A 37 -0.22 -2.48 -17.46
N THR A 38 -0.19 -3.28 -18.52
CA THR A 38 0.60 -3.02 -19.73
C THR A 38 0.12 -1.76 -20.46
N ALA A 39 -1.20 -1.53 -20.51
CA ALA A 39 -1.78 -0.36 -21.18
C ALA A 39 -1.47 0.98 -20.47
N ILE A 40 -1.31 0.98 -19.15
CA ILE A 40 -0.90 2.18 -18.38
C ILE A 40 0.61 2.42 -18.49
N GLY A 41 1.40 1.41 -18.86
CA GLY A 41 2.86 1.53 -18.95
C GLY A 41 3.56 1.60 -17.59
N THR A 42 2.89 1.16 -16.51
CA THR A 42 3.49 1.08 -15.16
C THR A 42 4.18 -0.27 -14.94
N LEU A 43 4.63 -0.54 -13.71
CA LEU A 43 5.17 -1.86 -13.34
C LEU A 43 4.21 -3.01 -13.76
N PRO A 44 4.75 -4.16 -14.20
CA PRO A 44 3.93 -5.31 -14.56
C PRO A 44 3.16 -5.83 -13.34
N LYS A 45 2.04 -6.52 -13.57
CA LYS A 45 1.16 -7.06 -12.50
C LYS A 45 1.93 -7.79 -11.40
N GLY A 46 2.92 -8.61 -11.78
CA GLY A 46 3.75 -9.34 -10.84
C GLY A 46 4.63 -8.45 -9.96
N GLY A 47 5.11 -7.32 -10.48
CA GLY A 47 5.90 -6.35 -9.72
C GLY A 47 5.07 -5.63 -8.67
N TRP A 48 3.87 -5.15 -9.03
CA TRP A 48 2.94 -4.55 -8.06
C TRP A 48 2.51 -5.53 -6.98
N LEU A 49 2.12 -6.75 -7.38
CA LEU A 49 1.69 -7.76 -6.44
C LEU A 49 2.82 -8.18 -5.49
N GLY A 50 4.04 -8.37 -6.01
CA GLY A 50 5.22 -8.69 -5.21
C GLY A 50 5.52 -7.59 -4.20
N LEU A 51 5.47 -6.32 -4.63
CA LEU A 51 5.76 -5.19 -3.75
C LEU A 51 4.71 -5.02 -2.65
N LEU A 52 3.42 -5.18 -2.97
CA LEU A 52 2.34 -5.11 -1.99
C LEU A 52 2.40 -6.28 -0.99
N ILE A 53 2.67 -7.51 -1.45
CA ILE A 53 2.76 -8.69 -0.59
C ILE A 53 3.98 -8.61 0.33
N VAL A 54 5.14 -8.20 -0.18
CA VAL A 54 6.36 -8.02 0.62
C VAL A 54 6.22 -6.84 1.59
N GLY A 55 5.44 -5.83 1.23
CA GLY A 55 5.17 -4.68 2.10
C GLY A 55 4.39 -5.01 3.37
N VAL A 56 3.48 -5.98 3.34
CA VAL A 56 2.67 -6.38 4.52
C VAL A 56 3.52 -6.80 5.73
N PRO A 57 4.42 -7.80 5.65
CA PRO A 57 5.23 -8.19 6.79
C PRO A 57 6.18 -7.08 7.24
N ILE A 58 6.69 -6.27 6.30
CA ILE A 58 7.57 -5.13 6.62
C ILE A 58 6.80 -4.06 7.40
N MET A 59 5.57 -3.73 7.00
CA MET A 59 4.69 -2.81 7.73
C MET A 59 4.37 -3.32 9.15
N ILE A 60 4.11 -4.62 9.31
CA ILE A 60 3.81 -5.20 10.62
C ILE A 60 5.04 -5.12 11.54
N ILE A 61 6.20 -5.57 11.04
CA ILE A 61 7.44 -5.64 11.83
C ILE A 61 7.91 -4.23 12.21
N PHE A 62 7.95 -3.31 11.25
CA PHE A 62 8.56 -2.00 11.45
C PHE A 62 7.57 -0.92 11.89
N GLY A 63 6.29 -1.03 11.54
CA GLY A 63 5.26 -0.07 11.94
C GLY A 63 4.85 -0.20 13.41
N VAL A 64 4.81 -1.42 13.96
CA VAL A 64 4.38 -1.66 15.35
C VAL A 64 5.55 -1.63 16.34
N ALA A 65 6.71 -2.16 15.97
CA ALA A 65 7.86 -2.25 16.89
C ALA A 65 8.74 -0.99 16.90
N GLY A 66 8.75 -0.22 15.81
CA GLY A 66 9.58 0.97 15.66
C GLY A 66 8.81 2.28 15.63
N GLY A 67 7.49 2.27 15.39
CA GLY A 67 6.70 3.45 15.07
C GLY A 67 6.88 3.85 13.60
N ILE A 68 5.80 4.32 12.96
CA ILE A 68 5.78 4.68 11.52
C ILE A 68 6.84 5.75 11.18
N SER A 69 7.22 6.55 12.17
CA SER A 69 8.11 7.70 12.04
C SER A 69 9.60 7.38 12.16
N VAL A 70 9.96 6.21 12.68
CA VAL A 70 11.34 5.96 13.17
C VAL A 70 12.15 5.11 12.20
N ILE A 71 11.49 4.41 11.26
CA ILE A 71 12.17 3.56 10.27
C ILE A 71 11.67 3.90 8.86
N PRO A 72 12.56 4.35 7.94
CA PRO A 72 12.16 4.82 6.61
C PRO A 72 11.49 3.72 5.78
N LEU A 73 11.79 2.45 6.05
CA LEU A 73 11.21 1.31 5.33
C LEU A 73 9.70 1.19 5.52
N GLY A 74 9.19 1.40 6.74
CA GLY A 74 7.75 1.39 6.99
C GLY A 74 7.05 2.41 6.11
N LEU A 75 7.52 3.66 6.15
CA LEU A 75 7.01 4.79 5.39
C LEU A 75 7.02 4.57 3.87
N ILE A 76 8.07 3.94 3.34
CA ILE A 76 8.20 3.64 1.90
C ILE A 76 7.09 2.70 1.44
N PHE A 77 6.84 1.62 2.17
CA PHE A 77 5.80 0.65 1.80
C PHE A 77 4.39 1.23 1.96
N THR A 78 4.17 2.10 2.96
CA THR A 78 2.90 2.84 3.09
C THR A 78 2.70 3.76 1.90
N GLY A 79 3.75 4.49 1.51
CA GLY A 79 3.76 5.32 0.32
C GLY A 79 3.46 4.53 -0.95
N CYS A 80 4.06 3.36 -1.14
CA CYS A 80 3.78 2.49 -2.28
C CYS A 80 2.32 2.00 -2.33
N THR A 81 1.74 1.67 -1.17
CA THR A 81 0.32 1.26 -1.10
C THR A 81 -0.60 2.42 -1.48
N LEU A 82 -0.32 3.61 -0.97
CA LEU A 82 -1.07 4.82 -1.33
C LEU A 82 -0.90 5.17 -2.80
N PHE A 83 0.31 5.07 -3.33
CA PHE A 83 0.60 5.29 -4.74
C PHE A 83 -0.17 4.30 -5.62
N TYR A 84 -0.22 3.01 -5.26
CA TYR A 84 -1.04 2.04 -5.99
C TYR A 84 -2.53 2.40 -5.99
N LEU A 85 -3.08 2.78 -4.82
CA LEU A 85 -4.50 3.10 -4.68
C LEU A 85 -4.92 4.41 -5.33
N LEU A 86 -4.02 5.38 -5.41
CA LEU A 86 -4.31 6.72 -5.93
C LEU A 86 -3.90 6.88 -7.39
N ASP A 87 -2.75 6.32 -7.79
CA ASP A 87 -2.23 6.47 -9.16
C ASP A 87 -2.70 5.28 -10.02
N VAL A 88 -2.26 4.06 -9.70
CA VAL A 88 -2.51 2.88 -10.54
C VAL A 88 -4.00 2.56 -10.63
N ARG A 89 -4.73 2.56 -9.50
CA ARG A 89 -6.18 2.31 -9.50
C ARG A 89 -6.94 3.39 -10.25
N ALA A 90 -6.58 4.66 -10.11
CA ALA A 90 -7.22 5.74 -10.85
C ALA A 90 -6.94 5.62 -12.35
N GLY A 91 -5.70 5.32 -12.74
CA GLY A 91 -5.32 5.07 -14.13
C GLY A 91 -6.07 3.90 -14.76
N ILE A 92 -6.25 2.77 -14.03
CA ILE A 92 -7.07 1.65 -14.52
C ILE A 92 -8.52 2.07 -14.71
N LYS A 93 -9.07 2.86 -13.77
CA LYS A 93 -10.44 3.36 -13.86
C LYS A 93 -10.63 4.28 -15.07
N GLU A 94 -9.70 5.21 -15.29
CA GLU A 94 -9.71 6.13 -16.43
C GLU A 94 -9.61 5.40 -17.77
N LEU A 95 -8.77 4.36 -17.86
CA LEU A 95 -8.69 3.53 -19.05
C LEU A 95 -9.98 2.74 -19.34
N LEU A 96 -10.67 2.27 -18.30
CA LEU A 96 -11.90 1.48 -18.44
C LEU A 96 -13.13 2.34 -18.75
N GLU A 97 -13.23 3.53 -18.16
CA GLU A 97 -14.38 4.42 -18.32
C GLU A 97 -14.26 5.36 -19.54
N GLY A 98 -13.06 5.51 -20.10
CA GLY A 98 -12.79 6.40 -21.22
C GLY A 98 -12.55 7.84 -20.77
N ARG A 99 -11.55 8.50 -21.35
CA ARG A 99 -11.24 9.91 -21.11
C ARG A 99 -12.38 10.81 -21.62
N TRP A 100 -13.07 11.48 -20.71
CA TRP A 100 -13.81 12.70 -21.02
C TRP A 100 -12.85 13.90 -20.96
#